data_AF-A0A418YCU0-F1
#
_entry.id   AF-A0A418YCU0-F1
#
_cell.length_a   1.000
_cell.length_b   1.000
_cell.length_c   1.000
_cell.angle_alpha   90.00
_cell.angle_beta   90.00
_cell.angle_gamma   90.00
#
_symmetry.space_group_name_H-M   'P 1'
#
loop_
_entity.id
_entity.type
_entity.pdbx_description
1 polymer ?
#
loop_
_entity_poly.entity_id
_entity_poly.type
_entity_poly.pdbx_seq_one_letter_code
_entity_poly.pdbx_strand_id
1 'polypeptide(L)'
;MSQGQLKQITVYPIKSTAGIHTNHSYVESLGLSFDRRFMLVNPRGQFITARTVPELTQVHTAIVDNGLQVRAPGMPSLTIDKRNFGDMQLDVTVWSDDFKAVWCHRDYDTWFSEFLGQKCRLVFIGDEHDSLRNQADNDGALSFADGYPLLLISQASLDDLNQRAQSPVVMDQFRPNLVVSGTPAFAEDSWRKIRIGEVEFSVEKPCSRCVFTTLDPQTATKSPDNEPLQTLQKYRKGEDGNVYFGQNLKPLNRGKISVFDKVEVLDVRQPEQYVNHAPKHLSAAPLHNQWPAGELKTLLCVAVEQESHDVKTFRFMAKPEHRFHYQAGQYISISLEIDGHPVKRTYTLSSTPSRPDLISITVKRVPKGKASNWLHDTFQAGDTLQALPPAGQFHLGKADQAPLLMISAGVGITPMLSMLRQISDGHQARDIVFLHSAKQPQDLLCQSELDFIASLQPQIQWQYFLTQTTAKEAELLGYQAGRISQGDLAKVADLTTRQVFVCGPAAFMEQVKQDLLALGLPKEQYFDESFGLFECEQSPAVDCQILFDSWDTMVSGNNQQTVLEQAENAGLALPFSCRGGMCGACKVRLDSGEVNTLSDSALTPQEQEQGIILACSCIPQTDLVISQH
;
A
#
# COMPACT_ATOMS: atom_id res chain seq x y z
N MET A 1 -23.61 11.95 -7.33
CA MET A 1 -22.94 11.03 -8.26
C MET A 1 -21.45 11.29 -8.13
N SER A 2 -20.63 10.31 -7.71
CA SER A 2 -19.19 10.52 -7.63
C SER A 2 -18.67 10.82 -9.04
N GLN A 3 -18.03 11.97 -9.20
CA GLN A 3 -17.50 12.39 -10.50
C GLN A 3 -16.13 11.71 -10.66
N GLY A 4 -15.98 10.88 -11.69
CA GLY A 4 -14.70 10.25 -11.99
C GLY A 4 -13.64 11.29 -12.33
N GLN A 5 -12.37 10.92 -12.19
CA GLN A 5 -11.24 11.79 -12.50
C GLN A 5 -10.18 11.03 -13.29
N LEU A 6 -9.56 11.67 -14.28
CA LEU A 6 -8.46 11.09 -15.04
C LEU A 6 -7.23 10.94 -14.11
N LYS A 7 -6.80 9.71 -13.87
CA LYS A 7 -5.69 9.35 -12.96
C LYS A 7 -4.36 9.20 -13.68
N GLN A 8 -4.36 8.65 -14.89
CA GLN A 8 -3.14 8.35 -15.64
C GLN A 8 -3.38 8.52 -17.14
N ILE A 9 -2.39 9.08 -17.82
CA ILE A 9 -2.30 9.14 -19.28
C ILE A 9 -1.05 8.36 -19.69
N THR A 10 -1.19 7.44 -20.63
CA THR A 10 -0.07 6.63 -21.13
C THR A 10 -0.04 6.62 -22.65
N VAL A 11 1.11 6.97 -23.21
CA VAL A 11 1.40 6.94 -24.65
C VAL A 11 2.35 5.78 -24.94
N TYR A 12 2.11 5.02 -25.99
CA TYR A 12 2.98 3.93 -26.43
C TYR A 12 3.45 4.21 -27.85
N PRO A 13 4.54 4.97 -28.03
CA PRO A 13 4.91 5.47 -29.34
C PRO A 13 5.17 4.37 -30.38
N ILE A 14 5.82 3.30 -29.95
CA ILE A 14 6.08 2.10 -30.75
C ILE A 14 5.13 0.99 -30.29
N LYS A 15 4.47 0.33 -31.24
CA LYS A 15 3.55 -0.77 -30.93
C LYS A 15 4.27 -1.85 -30.11
N SER A 16 3.65 -2.26 -29.02
CA SER A 16 4.12 -3.30 -28.08
C SER A 16 5.26 -2.92 -27.13
N THR A 17 5.82 -1.72 -27.20
CA THR A 17 6.89 -1.28 -26.28
C THR A 17 6.35 -0.78 -24.94
N ALA A 18 7.23 -0.44 -23.99
CA ALA A 18 6.86 0.18 -22.72
C ALA A 18 6.06 1.49 -22.94
N GLY A 19 5.15 1.78 -22.01
CA GLY A 19 4.38 3.02 -22.02
C GLY A 19 5.16 4.19 -21.42
N ILE A 20 4.83 5.41 -21.86
CA ILE A 20 5.28 6.67 -21.28
C ILE A 20 4.11 7.26 -20.51
N HIS A 21 4.27 7.39 -19.19
CA HIS A 21 3.30 8.12 -18.37
C HIS A 21 3.51 9.62 -18.53
N THR A 22 2.43 10.35 -18.83
CA THR A 22 2.47 11.80 -18.97
C THR A 22 1.40 12.44 -18.09
N ASN A 23 1.67 13.69 -17.67
CA ASN A 23 0.70 14.46 -16.88
C ASN A 23 -0.36 15.14 -17.77
N HIS A 24 -0.09 15.25 -19.07
CA HIS A 24 -1.01 15.78 -20.07
C HIS A 24 -0.69 15.20 -21.45
N SER A 25 -1.66 15.24 -22.36
CA SER A 25 -1.46 14.90 -23.76
C SER A 25 -2.46 15.64 -24.64
N TYR A 26 -2.09 15.86 -25.91
CA TYR A 26 -3.01 16.36 -26.92
C TYR A 26 -3.70 15.17 -27.59
N VAL A 27 -5.02 15.23 -27.73
CA VAL A 27 -5.82 14.19 -28.38
C VAL A 27 -6.08 14.58 -29.82
N GLU A 28 -5.69 13.70 -30.73
CA GLU A 28 -5.88 13.78 -32.17
C GLU A 28 -6.98 12.80 -32.61
N SER A 29 -7.36 12.83 -33.90
CA SER A 29 -8.31 11.87 -34.45
C SER A 29 -7.85 10.41 -34.36
N LEU A 30 -6.51 10.19 -34.35
CA LEU A 30 -5.90 8.86 -34.26
C LEU A 30 -5.64 8.38 -32.81
N GLY A 31 -5.95 9.20 -31.80
CA GLY A 31 -5.72 8.87 -30.38
C GLY A 31 -4.88 9.93 -29.68
N LEU A 32 -4.09 9.54 -28.66
CA LEU A 32 -3.13 10.47 -28.05
C LEU A 32 -2.02 10.80 -29.05
N SER A 33 -1.51 12.01 -29.02
CA SER A 33 -0.38 12.39 -29.86
C SER A 33 0.80 11.44 -29.63
N PHE A 34 1.47 11.06 -30.72
CA PHE A 34 2.52 10.03 -30.80
C PHE A 34 2.10 8.58 -30.50
N ASP A 35 0.86 8.28 -30.13
CA ASP A 35 0.46 6.93 -29.73
C ASP A 35 0.40 5.94 -30.91
N ARG A 36 1.19 4.86 -30.81
CA ARG A 36 1.34 3.78 -31.79
C ARG A 36 1.54 4.31 -33.22
N ARG A 37 2.33 5.38 -33.36
CA ARG A 37 2.72 5.94 -34.67
C ARG A 37 3.85 5.14 -35.33
N PHE A 38 4.52 4.29 -34.56
CA PHE A 38 5.58 3.40 -35.02
C PHE A 38 5.24 1.94 -34.78
N MET A 39 5.79 1.06 -35.61
CA MET A 39 5.68 -0.39 -35.46
C MET A 39 6.87 -1.09 -36.09
N LEU A 40 7.19 -2.28 -35.59
CA LEU A 40 8.19 -3.15 -36.20
C LEU A 40 7.52 -4.19 -37.10
N VAL A 41 8.11 -4.43 -38.26
CA VAL A 41 7.67 -5.44 -39.22
C VAL A 41 8.81 -6.37 -39.57
N ASN A 42 8.50 -7.62 -39.90
CA ASN A 42 9.48 -8.55 -40.46
C ASN A 42 9.77 -8.18 -41.94
N PRO A 43 10.75 -8.82 -42.61
CA PRO A 43 11.09 -8.51 -44.01
C PRO A 43 9.95 -8.75 -45.01
N ARG A 44 8.88 -9.45 -44.62
CA ARG A 44 7.67 -9.67 -45.43
C ARG A 44 6.56 -8.64 -45.17
N GLY A 45 6.81 -7.62 -44.34
CA GLY A 45 5.83 -6.58 -44.00
C GLY A 45 4.84 -6.98 -42.91
N GLN A 46 5.02 -8.13 -42.25
CA GLN A 46 4.11 -8.56 -41.18
C GLN A 46 4.52 -7.96 -39.84
N PHE A 47 3.55 -7.47 -39.08
CA PHE A 47 3.79 -6.86 -37.77
C PHE A 47 4.46 -7.81 -36.76
N ILE A 48 5.37 -7.25 -35.97
CA ILE A 48 5.99 -7.92 -34.82
C ILE A 48 5.39 -7.31 -33.55
N THR A 49 4.92 -8.15 -32.63
CA THR A 49 4.32 -7.70 -31.36
C THR A 49 4.88 -8.46 -30.18
N ALA A 50 4.70 -7.94 -28.96
CA ALA A 50 5.16 -8.65 -27.77
C ALA A 50 4.38 -9.95 -27.48
N ARG A 51 3.30 -10.23 -28.23
CA ARG A 51 2.65 -11.55 -28.22
C ARG A 51 3.62 -12.66 -28.66
N THR A 52 4.43 -12.37 -29.68
CA THR A 52 5.42 -13.28 -30.26
C THR A 52 6.83 -12.98 -29.77
N VAL A 53 7.16 -11.71 -29.46
CA VAL A 53 8.50 -11.26 -29.05
C VAL A 53 8.40 -10.40 -27.77
N PRO A 54 8.21 -11.03 -26.60
CA PRO A 54 7.96 -10.34 -25.33
C PRO A 54 8.96 -9.24 -24.99
N GLU A 55 10.22 -9.41 -25.38
CA GLU A 55 11.35 -8.50 -25.12
C GLU A 55 11.07 -7.06 -25.58
N LEU A 56 10.15 -6.88 -26.53
CA LEU A 56 9.67 -5.56 -26.94
C LEU A 56 9.15 -4.71 -25.78
N THR A 57 8.56 -5.31 -24.72
CA THR A 57 8.08 -4.55 -23.57
C THR A 57 9.21 -3.90 -22.77
N GLN A 58 10.46 -4.38 -22.92
CA GLN A 58 11.65 -3.81 -22.27
C GLN A 58 12.25 -2.64 -23.06
N VAL A 59 11.69 -2.30 -24.23
CA VAL A 59 12.08 -1.11 -24.98
C VAL A 59 11.38 0.11 -24.38
N HIS A 60 12.16 1.02 -23.84
CA HIS A 60 11.70 2.29 -23.29
C HIS A 60 11.94 3.44 -24.27
N THR A 61 10.96 4.32 -24.37
CA THR A 61 11.03 5.49 -25.26
C THR A 61 10.79 6.78 -24.50
N ALA A 62 11.40 7.88 -24.93
CA ALA A 62 11.05 9.24 -24.53
C ALA A 62 10.76 10.07 -25.79
N ILE A 63 9.74 10.92 -25.74
CA ILE A 63 9.37 11.81 -26.86
C ILE A 63 10.34 13.00 -26.84
N VAL A 64 10.90 13.31 -28.02
CA VAL A 64 11.79 14.46 -28.25
C VAL A 64 11.30 15.23 -29.48
N ASP A 65 11.74 16.47 -29.67
CA ASP A 65 11.21 17.43 -30.66
C ASP A 65 10.86 16.83 -32.03
N ASN A 66 11.76 16.03 -32.62
CA ASN A 66 11.58 15.44 -33.96
C ASN A 66 11.48 13.91 -33.95
N GLY A 67 11.17 13.26 -32.83
CA GLY A 67 11.03 11.81 -32.80
C GLY A 67 11.12 11.20 -31.41
N LEU A 68 11.95 10.16 -31.24
CA LEU A 68 12.03 9.36 -30.01
C LEU A 68 13.47 9.11 -29.60
N GLN A 69 13.76 9.19 -28.31
CA GLN A 69 14.93 8.54 -27.72
C GLN A 69 14.53 7.14 -27.25
N VAL A 70 15.30 6.12 -27.63
CA VAL A 70 15.02 4.70 -27.37
C VAL A 70 16.15 4.08 -26.56
N ARG A 71 15.79 3.26 -25.57
CA ARG A 71 16.71 2.47 -24.75
C ARG A 71 16.16 1.07 -24.53
N ALA A 72 17.05 0.09 -24.45
CA ALA A 72 16.73 -1.28 -24.05
C ALA A 72 17.94 -1.90 -23.32
N PRO A 73 17.74 -2.95 -22.51
CA PRO A 73 18.83 -3.64 -21.81
C PRO A 73 19.94 -4.10 -22.77
N GLY A 74 21.20 -3.81 -22.44
CA GLY A 74 22.36 -4.23 -23.22
C GLY A 74 22.59 -3.47 -24.54
N MET A 75 21.73 -2.51 -24.89
CA MET A 75 21.81 -1.76 -26.16
C MET A 75 22.29 -0.32 -25.95
N PRO A 76 23.02 0.28 -26.92
CA PRO A 76 23.33 1.71 -26.89
C PRO A 76 22.04 2.53 -27.04
N SER A 77 22.01 3.76 -26.51
CA SER A 77 20.86 4.65 -26.71
C SER A 77 20.72 4.99 -28.20
N LEU A 78 19.50 4.88 -28.73
CA LEU A 78 19.17 5.23 -30.11
C LEU A 78 18.31 6.50 -30.15
N THR A 79 18.56 7.38 -31.12
CA THR A 79 17.68 8.52 -31.42
C THR A 79 17.01 8.28 -32.76
N ILE A 80 15.69 8.10 -32.74
CA ILE A 80 14.85 8.07 -33.94
C ILE A 80 14.48 9.52 -34.26
N ASP A 81 14.96 10.01 -35.39
CA ASP A 81 14.65 11.35 -35.90
C ASP A 81 13.84 11.24 -37.19
N LYS A 82 12.66 11.87 -37.22
CA LYS A 82 11.75 11.92 -38.37
C LYS A 82 12.39 12.57 -39.59
N ARG A 83 13.37 13.45 -39.41
CA ARG A 83 14.10 14.10 -40.52
C ARG A 83 14.95 13.13 -41.33
N ASN A 84 15.25 11.96 -40.77
CA ASN A 84 15.98 10.90 -41.47
C ASN A 84 15.05 9.96 -42.24
N PHE A 85 13.73 10.14 -42.16
CA PHE A 85 12.79 9.28 -42.86
C PHE A 85 12.81 9.66 -44.34
N GLY A 86 12.93 8.65 -45.21
CA GLY A 86 12.82 8.84 -46.65
C GLY A 86 11.37 8.72 -47.14
N ASP A 87 11.17 8.85 -48.45
CA ASP A 87 9.85 8.70 -49.09
C ASP A 87 9.47 7.23 -49.35
N MET A 88 10.32 6.28 -48.96
CA MET A 88 10.10 4.87 -49.22
C MET A 88 8.97 4.33 -48.33
N GLN A 89 7.96 3.77 -48.97
CA GLN A 89 6.86 3.07 -48.30
C GLN A 89 7.00 1.56 -48.43
N LEU A 90 6.55 0.84 -47.42
CA LEU A 90 6.46 -0.62 -47.39
C LEU A 90 5.00 -1.04 -47.33
N ASP A 91 4.66 -2.12 -48.04
CA ASP A 91 3.41 -2.83 -47.83
C ASP A 91 3.47 -3.54 -46.47
N VAL A 92 2.50 -3.25 -45.61
CA VAL A 92 2.42 -3.73 -44.24
C VAL A 92 1.05 -4.32 -44.00
N THR A 93 1.03 -5.51 -43.39
CA THR A 93 -0.21 -6.18 -42.97
C THR A 93 -0.32 -6.08 -41.46
N VAL A 94 -1.45 -5.58 -40.95
CA VAL A 94 -1.84 -5.67 -39.54
C VAL A 94 -3.15 -6.42 -39.45
N TRP A 95 -3.12 -7.61 -38.85
CA TRP A 95 -4.23 -8.56 -38.87
C TRP A 95 -4.64 -8.94 -40.30
N SER A 96 -5.81 -8.52 -40.75
CA SER A 96 -6.32 -8.69 -42.11
C SER A 96 -6.23 -7.43 -42.97
N ASP A 97 -5.66 -6.34 -42.43
CA ASP A 97 -5.62 -5.04 -43.08
C ASP A 97 -4.26 -4.81 -43.74
N ASP A 98 -4.25 -4.66 -45.06
CA ASP A 98 -3.08 -4.30 -45.86
C ASP A 98 -3.07 -2.81 -46.16
N PHE A 99 -1.97 -2.13 -45.86
CA PHE A 99 -1.79 -0.71 -46.11
C PHE A 99 -0.30 -0.36 -46.23
N LYS A 100 -0.01 0.88 -46.64
CA LYS A 100 1.37 1.36 -46.79
C LYS A 100 1.81 2.15 -45.56
N ALA A 101 3.04 1.92 -45.13
CA ALA A 101 3.68 2.69 -44.07
C ALA A 101 5.07 3.17 -44.49
N VAL A 102 5.47 4.33 -43.96
CA VAL A 102 6.78 4.94 -44.25
C VAL A 102 7.87 4.11 -43.58
N TRP A 103 8.85 3.67 -44.34
CA TRP A 103 10.05 3.05 -43.78
C TRP A 103 10.95 4.13 -43.17
N CYS A 104 11.37 3.94 -41.92
CA CYS A 104 12.07 4.98 -41.19
C CYS A 104 13.55 5.12 -41.61
N HIS A 105 14.43 4.18 -41.22
CA HIS A 105 15.85 4.25 -41.54
C HIS A 105 16.57 2.92 -41.26
N ARG A 106 17.61 2.60 -42.04
CA ARG A 106 18.38 1.35 -41.91
C ARG A 106 19.07 1.19 -40.54
N ASP A 107 19.52 2.29 -39.94
CA ASP A 107 20.21 2.23 -38.65
C ASP A 107 19.24 1.85 -37.52
N TYR A 108 17.97 2.26 -37.62
CA TYR A 108 16.92 1.87 -36.69
C TYR A 108 16.62 0.37 -36.84
N ASP A 109 16.50 -0.10 -38.09
CA ASP A 109 16.32 -1.53 -38.40
C ASP A 109 17.45 -2.38 -37.79
N THR A 110 18.70 -1.90 -37.91
CA THR A 110 19.89 -2.59 -37.39
C THR A 110 19.82 -2.70 -35.87
N TRP A 111 19.54 -1.59 -35.18
CA TRP A 111 19.43 -1.55 -33.72
C TRP A 111 18.34 -2.49 -33.20
N PHE A 112 17.13 -2.43 -33.78
CA PHE A 112 16.04 -3.32 -33.35
C PHE A 112 16.31 -4.77 -33.73
N SER A 113 16.96 -5.03 -34.87
CA SER A 113 17.26 -6.40 -35.28
C SER A 113 18.31 -7.06 -34.37
N GLU A 114 19.29 -6.27 -33.90
CA GLU A 114 20.28 -6.71 -32.93
C GLU A 114 19.63 -7.02 -31.57
N PHE A 115 18.79 -6.11 -31.07
CA PHE A 115 18.08 -6.31 -29.80
C PHE A 115 17.16 -7.55 -29.82
N LEU A 116 16.40 -7.74 -30.91
CA LEU A 116 15.43 -8.84 -31.01
C LEU A 116 16.05 -10.16 -31.50
N GLY A 117 17.32 -10.17 -31.89
CA GLY A 117 17.98 -11.33 -32.49
C GLY A 117 17.37 -11.79 -33.82
N GLN A 118 16.55 -10.96 -34.48
CA GLN A 118 15.90 -11.28 -35.75
C GLN A 118 15.76 -10.04 -36.63
N LYS A 119 15.80 -10.21 -37.96
CA LYS A 119 15.66 -9.08 -38.89
C LYS A 119 14.28 -8.45 -38.77
N CYS A 120 14.23 -7.15 -38.51
CA CYS A 120 13.01 -6.35 -38.52
C CYS A 120 13.27 -4.97 -39.14
N ARG A 121 12.18 -4.29 -39.51
CA ARG A 121 12.20 -2.91 -40.00
C ARG A 121 11.27 -2.05 -39.17
N LEU A 122 11.68 -0.80 -38.90
CA LEU A 122 10.83 0.19 -38.26
C LEU A 122 10.02 0.95 -39.32
N VAL A 123 8.71 1.00 -39.11
CA VAL A 123 7.77 1.74 -39.96
C VAL A 123 7.01 2.79 -39.16
N PHE A 124 6.56 3.84 -39.85
CA PHE A 124 5.88 5.00 -39.29
C PHE A 124 4.62 5.36 -40.09
N ILE A 125 3.59 5.86 -39.39
CA ILE A 125 2.39 6.48 -39.98
C ILE A 125 2.38 7.97 -39.64
N GLY A 126 2.44 8.80 -40.68
CA GLY A 126 2.35 10.27 -40.61
C GLY A 126 0.91 10.78 -40.51
N ASP A 127 0.75 12.12 -40.47
CA ASP A 127 -0.57 12.78 -40.42
C ASP A 127 -1.21 12.92 -41.81
N GLU A 128 -0.47 12.58 -42.88
CA GLU A 128 -0.94 12.70 -44.25
C GLU A 128 -1.80 11.50 -44.71
N HIS A 129 -2.83 11.82 -45.48
CA HIS A 129 -3.95 10.94 -45.83
C HIS A 129 -3.57 9.63 -46.57
N ASP A 130 -2.38 9.54 -47.16
CA ASP A 130 -1.98 8.44 -48.05
C ASP A 130 -1.50 7.16 -47.34
N SER A 131 -1.43 7.15 -46.00
CA SER A 131 -0.97 6.00 -45.19
C SER A 131 -1.87 5.65 -44.01
N LEU A 132 -3.15 6.03 -44.09
CA LEU A 132 -4.13 5.77 -43.04
C LEU A 132 -4.71 4.35 -43.18
N ARG A 133 -4.54 3.53 -42.14
CA ARG A 133 -5.20 2.23 -42.03
C ARG A 133 -6.68 2.44 -41.73
N ASN A 134 -7.54 2.17 -42.70
CA ASN A 134 -8.99 2.19 -42.52
C ASN A 134 -9.48 0.78 -42.20
N GLN A 135 -10.03 0.58 -41.00
CA GLN A 135 -10.78 -0.64 -40.69
C GLN A 135 -12.25 -0.46 -41.06
N ALA A 136 -12.80 -1.42 -41.80
CA ALA A 136 -14.20 -1.42 -42.22
C ALA A 136 -15.19 -1.24 -41.06
N ASP A 137 -14.82 -1.71 -39.86
CA ASP A 137 -15.69 -1.70 -38.67
C ASP A 137 -15.61 -0.42 -37.81
N ASN A 138 -14.69 0.52 -38.09
CA ASN A 138 -14.43 1.67 -37.18
C ASN A 138 -14.67 3.06 -37.79
N ASP A 139 -15.15 3.11 -39.04
CA ASP A 139 -15.56 4.32 -39.77
C ASP A 139 -14.58 5.50 -39.55
N GLY A 140 -13.28 5.22 -39.73
CA GLY A 140 -12.21 6.16 -39.43
C GLY A 140 -10.81 5.56 -39.56
N ALA A 141 -9.84 6.45 -39.72
CA ALA A 141 -8.43 6.11 -39.78
C ALA A 141 -7.87 5.69 -38.42
N LEU A 142 -6.97 4.70 -38.42
CA LEU A 142 -6.31 4.18 -37.23
C LEU A 142 -4.79 4.24 -37.41
N SER A 143 -4.06 4.46 -36.31
CA SER A 143 -2.61 4.25 -36.26
C SER A 143 -2.29 2.74 -36.25
N PHE A 144 -1.11 2.35 -35.78
CA PHE A 144 -0.80 0.92 -35.54
C PHE A 144 -1.48 0.35 -34.29
N ALA A 145 -2.45 1.04 -33.68
CA ALA A 145 -3.31 0.50 -32.64
C ALA A 145 -4.08 -0.75 -33.14
N ASP A 146 -4.53 -1.64 -32.25
CA ASP A 146 -5.11 -2.92 -32.69
C ASP A 146 -6.49 -2.74 -33.36
N GLY A 147 -7.36 -1.94 -32.76
CA GLY A 147 -8.71 -1.72 -33.30
C GLY A 147 -9.32 -0.34 -33.04
N TYR A 148 -8.92 0.39 -31.99
CA TYR A 148 -9.46 1.71 -31.66
C TYR A 148 -8.36 2.70 -31.25
N PRO A 149 -8.57 4.01 -31.43
CA PRO A 149 -7.59 5.05 -31.09
C PRO A 149 -7.11 5.01 -29.64
N LEU A 150 -8.02 4.67 -28.72
CA LEU A 150 -7.80 4.82 -27.29
C LEU A 150 -8.45 3.67 -26.51
N LEU A 151 -7.81 3.28 -25.42
CA LEU A 151 -8.36 2.37 -24.42
C LEU A 151 -8.46 3.06 -23.07
N LEU A 152 -9.63 2.94 -22.43
CA LEU A 152 -9.90 3.42 -21.07
C LEU A 152 -10.20 2.26 -20.13
N ILE A 153 -9.64 2.32 -18.92
CA ILE A 153 -9.90 1.38 -17.82
C ILE A 153 -10.06 2.17 -16.52
N SER A 154 -11.02 1.83 -15.67
CA SER A 154 -11.06 2.42 -14.33
C SER A 154 -10.12 1.70 -13.36
N GLN A 155 -9.51 2.46 -12.45
CA GLN A 155 -8.70 1.91 -11.36
C GLN A 155 -9.52 0.92 -10.53
N ALA A 156 -10.80 1.22 -10.28
CA ALA A 156 -11.67 0.34 -9.51
C ALA A 156 -11.91 -1.00 -10.22
N SER A 157 -11.96 -1.06 -11.56
CA SER A 157 -12.00 -2.32 -12.31
C SER A 157 -10.74 -3.17 -12.11
N LEU A 158 -9.57 -2.54 -12.07
CA LEU A 158 -8.31 -3.23 -11.79
C LEU A 158 -8.27 -3.71 -10.34
N ASP A 159 -8.72 -2.90 -9.39
CA ASP A 159 -8.78 -3.27 -7.99
C ASP A 159 -9.74 -4.46 -7.79
N ASP A 160 -10.88 -4.48 -8.48
CA ASP A 160 -11.82 -5.61 -8.48
C ASP A 160 -11.20 -6.89 -9.08
N LEU A 161 -10.50 -6.78 -10.20
CA LEU A 161 -9.78 -7.92 -10.77
C LEU A 161 -8.73 -8.46 -9.77
N ASN A 162 -7.98 -7.56 -9.13
CA ASN A 162 -7.01 -7.91 -8.10
C ASN A 162 -7.66 -8.44 -6.81
N GLN A 163 -8.98 -8.37 -6.64
CA GLN A 163 -9.68 -9.07 -5.54
C GLN A 163 -9.98 -10.54 -5.88
N ARG A 164 -9.66 -10.99 -7.09
CA ARG A 164 -10.01 -12.31 -7.64
C ARG A 164 -8.83 -13.05 -8.25
N ALA A 165 -7.82 -12.32 -8.71
CA ALA A 165 -6.63 -12.87 -9.35
C ALA A 165 -5.74 -13.58 -8.33
N GLN A 166 -5.11 -14.68 -8.75
CA GLN A 166 -4.19 -15.42 -7.87
C GLN A 166 -2.83 -14.74 -7.75
N SER A 167 -2.44 -14.01 -8.78
CA SER A 167 -1.22 -13.23 -8.83
C SER A 167 -1.55 -11.75 -9.00
N PRO A 168 -0.73 -10.84 -8.46
CA PRO A 168 -0.91 -9.41 -8.64
C PRO A 168 -0.92 -9.02 -10.13
N VAL A 169 -1.94 -8.26 -10.55
CA VAL A 169 -2.08 -7.71 -11.91
C VAL A 169 -1.93 -6.19 -11.94
N VAL A 170 -0.98 -5.66 -12.72
CA VAL A 170 -0.76 -4.21 -12.88
C VAL A 170 -1.52 -3.66 -14.09
N MET A 171 -1.84 -2.36 -14.04
CA MET A 171 -2.58 -1.69 -15.11
C MET A 171 -1.87 -1.77 -16.47
N ASP A 172 -0.54 -1.70 -16.46
CA ASP A 172 0.28 -1.67 -17.67
C ASP A 172 0.20 -2.97 -18.50
N GLN A 173 -0.22 -4.09 -17.89
CA GLN A 173 -0.52 -5.34 -18.60
C GLN A 173 -1.65 -5.17 -19.62
N PHE A 174 -2.61 -4.28 -19.34
CA PHE A 174 -3.75 -4.00 -20.21
C PHE A 174 -3.50 -2.89 -21.22
N ARG A 175 -2.39 -2.17 -21.05
CA ARG A 175 -1.95 -1.06 -21.91
C ARG A 175 -3.00 0.03 -22.17
N PRO A 176 -3.78 0.49 -21.18
CA PRO A 176 -4.72 1.57 -21.42
C PRO A 176 -3.98 2.86 -21.76
N ASN A 177 -4.64 3.71 -22.54
CA ASN A 177 -4.20 5.09 -22.73
C ASN A 177 -4.66 5.96 -21.57
N LEU A 178 -5.88 5.73 -21.07
CA LEU A 178 -6.51 6.53 -20.04
C LEU A 178 -6.90 5.64 -18.85
N VAL A 179 -6.51 6.03 -17.65
CA VAL A 179 -6.99 5.40 -16.41
C VAL A 179 -7.81 6.40 -15.63
N VAL A 180 -8.99 6.00 -15.16
CA VAL A 180 -9.88 6.87 -14.39
C VAL A 180 -10.06 6.35 -12.96
N SER A 181 -10.18 7.25 -11.98
CA SER A 181 -10.44 6.94 -10.57
C SER A 181 -11.70 7.64 -10.07
N GLY A 182 -12.14 7.32 -8.84
CA GLY A 182 -13.34 7.94 -8.24
C GLY A 182 -14.66 7.37 -8.76
N THR A 183 -14.60 6.22 -9.44
CA THR A 183 -15.76 5.50 -9.98
C THR A 183 -15.89 4.12 -9.34
N PRO A 184 -17.10 3.54 -9.28
CA PRO A 184 -17.25 2.12 -8.97
C PRO A 184 -16.52 1.22 -9.99
N ALA A 185 -16.23 -0.02 -9.59
CA ALA A 185 -15.67 -1.02 -10.49
C ALA A 185 -16.58 -1.24 -11.69
N PHE A 186 -16.00 -1.30 -12.89
CA PHE A 186 -16.67 -1.48 -14.17
C PHE A 186 -17.70 -0.41 -14.54
N ALA A 187 -17.67 0.76 -13.89
CA ALA A 187 -18.54 1.87 -14.24
C ALA A 187 -18.42 2.25 -15.73
N GLU A 188 -17.22 2.12 -16.30
CA GLU A 188 -16.94 2.40 -17.70
C GLU A 188 -17.78 1.58 -18.69
N ASP A 189 -18.25 0.38 -18.31
CA ASP A 189 -19.05 -0.48 -19.19
C ASP A 189 -20.40 0.15 -19.56
N SER A 190 -20.92 0.97 -18.64
CA SER A 190 -22.19 1.69 -18.81
C SER A 190 -22.04 3.02 -19.54
N TRP A 191 -20.83 3.47 -19.85
CA TRP A 191 -20.66 4.75 -20.51
C TRP A 191 -20.85 4.60 -22.01
N ARG A 192 -21.53 5.57 -22.60
CA ARG A 192 -21.70 5.68 -24.06
C ARG A 192 -21.02 6.92 -24.61
N LYS A 193 -21.07 8.03 -23.87
CA LYS A 193 -20.38 9.27 -24.22
C LYS A 193 -19.83 9.93 -22.96
N ILE A 194 -18.58 10.35 -23.01
CA ILE A 194 -17.91 11.03 -21.89
C ILE A 194 -17.17 12.28 -22.37
N ARG A 195 -16.87 13.19 -21.45
CA ARG A 195 -15.95 14.32 -21.66
C ARG A 195 -14.86 14.30 -20.61
N ILE A 196 -13.63 14.54 -21.04
CA ILE A 196 -12.46 14.70 -20.17
C ILE A 196 -11.70 15.92 -20.67
N GLY A 197 -11.50 16.92 -19.82
CA GLY A 197 -10.90 18.20 -20.22
C GLY A 197 -11.65 18.81 -21.39
N GLU A 198 -10.93 19.10 -22.48
CA GLU A 198 -11.49 19.72 -23.70
C GLU A 198 -12.15 18.71 -24.67
N VAL A 199 -12.05 17.41 -24.40
CA VAL A 199 -12.31 16.37 -25.40
C VAL A 199 -13.51 15.50 -25.02
N GLU A 200 -14.44 15.36 -25.96
CA GLU A 200 -15.52 14.37 -25.89
C GLU A 200 -15.10 13.07 -26.56
N PHE A 201 -15.48 11.95 -25.95
CA PHE A 201 -15.20 10.61 -26.45
C PHE A 201 -16.51 9.84 -26.59
N SER A 202 -16.63 9.11 -27.70
CA SER A 202 -17.58 8.02 -27.83
C SER A 202 -16.97 6.75 -27.24
N VAL A 203 -17.75 6.05 -26.41
CA VAL A 203 -17.38 4.77 -25.80
C VAL A 203 -18.01 3.66 -26.64
N GLU A 204 -17.19 3.06 -27.49
CA GLU A 204 -17.67 2.23 -28.60
C GLU A 204 -18.04 0.83 -28.13
N LYS A 205 -17.06 0.05 -27.68
CA LYS A 205 -17.27 -1.35 -27.29
C LYS A 205 -16.28 -1.84 -26.23
N PRO A 206 -16.66 -2.87 -25.46
CA PRO A 206 -15.73 -3.56 -24.57
C PRO A 206 -14.54 -4.08 -25.35
N CYS A 207 -13.37 -3.97 -24.74
CA CYS A 207 -12.13 -4.33 -25.41
C CYS A 207 -11.69 -5.72 -24.96
N SER A 208 -11.54 -6.61 -25.96
CA SER A 208 -11.18 -8.00 -25.75
C SER A 208 -9.71 -8.13 -25.37
N ARG A 209 -9.43 -9.04 -24.44
CA ARG A 209 -8.11 -9.25 -23.86
C ARG A 209 -7.46 -10.49 -24.47
N CYS A 210 -6.19 -10.37 -24.81
CA CYS A 210 -5.40 -11.45 -25.38
C CYS A 210 -4.21 -11.80 -24.48
N VAL A 211 -3.45 -12.83 -24.90
CA VAL A 211 -2.27 -13.35 -24.18
C VAL A 211 -1.23 -12.29 -23.84
N PHE A 212 -1.21 -11.15 -24.54
CA PHE A 212 -0.34 -10.02 -24.19
C PHE A 212 -0.50 -9.63 -22.71
N THR A 213 -1.73 -9.62 -22.20
CA THR A 213 -2.00 -9.22 -20.81
C THR A 213 -1.32 -10.11 -19.78
N THR A 214 -0.87 -11.30 -20.16
CA THR A 214 -0.14 -12.23 -19.27
C THR A 214 1.35 -11.91 -19.14
N LEU A 215 1.85 -10.95 -19.90
CA LEU A 215 3.25 -10.53 -19.84
C LEU A 215 3.45 -9.57 -18.67
N ASP A 216 4.45 -9.85 -17.84
CA ASP A 216 4.97 -8.89 -16.89
C ASP A 216 5.67 -7.74 -17.67
N PRO A 217 5.20 -6.49 -17.54
CA PRO A 217 5.78 -5.35 -18.25
C PRO A 217 7.26 -5.09 -17.96
N GLN A 218 7.75 -5.47 -16.76
CA GLN A 218 9.13 -5.24 -16.34
C GLN A 218 10.06 -6.36 -16.81
N THR A 219 9.65 -7.62 -16.64
CA THR A 219 10.51 -8.76 -16.90
C THR A 219 10.32 -9.37 -18.29
N ALA A 220 9.25 -8.99 -19.01
CA ALA A 220 8.80 -9.60 -20.26
C ALA A 220 8.50 -11.11 -20.15
N THR A 221 8.34 -11.63 -18.93
CA THR A 221 8.00 -13.03 -18.71
C THR A 221 6.48 -13.23 -18.77
N LYS A 222 6.05 -14.36 -19.36
CA LYS A 222 4.64 -14.76 -19.36
C LYS A 222 4.28 -15.35 -18.00
N SER A 223 3.13 -14.98 -17.47
CA SER A 223 2.57 -15.59 -16.26
C SER A 223 2.46 -17.11 -16.45
N PRO A 224 3.02 -17.92 -15.53
CA PRO A 224 2.94 -19.38 -15.61
C PRO A 224 1.48 -19.87 -15.49
N ASP A 225 0.64 -19.13 -14.77
CA ASP A 225 -0.76 -19.47 -14.52
C ASP A 225 -1.73 -18.77 -15.48
N ASN A 226 -1.20 -18.13 -16.55
CA ASN A 226 -1.99 -17.41 -17.55
C ASN A 226 -2.84 -16.26 -16.95
N GLU A 227 -2.41 -15.68 -15.82
CA GLU A 227 -3.05 -14.49 -15.24
C GLU A 227 -2.67 -13.23 -16.02
N PRO A 228 -3.58 -12.24 -16.19
CA PRO A 228 -4.92 -12.12 -15.60
C PRO A 228 -6.03 -12.81 -16.39
N LEU A 229 -5.73 -13.42 -17.55
CA LEU A 229 -6.76 -14.00 -18.42
C LEU A 229 -7.49 -15.14 -17.73
N GLN A 230 -6.77 -15.97 -16.98
CA GLN A 230 -7.33 -17.09 -16.24
C GLN A 230 -8.45 -16.64 -15.30
N THR A 231 -8.25 -15.52 -14.60
CA THR A 231 -9.29 -14.96 -13.72
C THR A 231 -10.37 -14.24 -14.50
N LEU A 232 -10.04 -13.40 -15.48
CA LEU A 232 -11.03 -12.68 -16.27
C LEU A 232 -11.97 -13.64 -17.04
N GLN A 233 -11.49 -14.78 -17.51
CA GLN A 233 -12.32 -15.81 -18.16
C GLN A 233 -13.48 -16.31 -17.28
N LYS A 234 -13.33 -16.26 -15.95
CA LYS A 234 -14.33 -16.77 -15.01
C LYS A 234 -15.48 -15.79 -14.76
N TYR A 235 -15.30 -14.49 -15.00
CA TYR A 235 -16.33 -13.49 -14.66
C TYR A 235 -16.50 -12.33 -15.64
N ARG A 236 -15.71 -12.31 -16.73
CA ARG A 236 -15.72 -11.28 -17.77
C ARG A 236 -15.71 -11.89 -19.18
N LYS A 237 -16.12 -13.15 -19.30
CA LYS A 237 -16.26 -13.84 -20.59
C LYS A 237 -17.64 -13.55 -21.18
N GLY A 238 -17.68 -12.98 -22.38
CA GLY A 238 -18.90 -12.73 -23.14
C GLY A 238 -19.45 -14.00 -23.78
N GLU A 239 -20.67 -13.91 -24.32
CA GLU A 239 -21.35 -15.03 -25.01
C GLU A 239 -20.60 -15.49 -26.27
N ASP A 240 -19.84 -14.59 -26.89
CA ASP A 240 -18.98 -14.84 -28.04
C ASP A 240 -17.68 -15.58 -27.69
N GLY A 241 -17.46 -15.88 -26.40
CA GLY A 241 -16.30 -16.57 -25.88
C GLY A 241 -15.08 -15.68 -25.61
N ASN A 242 -15.13 -14.39 -25.95
CA ASN A 242 -14.06 -13.44 -25.70
C ASN A 242 -14.08 -12.94 -24.25
N VAL A 243 -12.93 -12.46 -23.79
CA VAL A 243 -12.73 -11.96 -22.42
C VAL A 243 -12.58 -10.45 -22.45
N TYR A 244 -13.35 -9.72 -21.65
CA TYR A 244 -13.47 -8.27 -21.75
C TYR A 244 -13.02 -7.53 -20.49
N PHE A 245 -12.21 -6.48 -20.67
CA PHE A 245 -11.77 -5.66 -19.55
C PHE A 245 -11.38 -4.26 -20.02
N GLY A 246 -12.15 -3.21 -19.71
CA GLY A 246 -11.93 -1.87 -20.26
C GLY A 246 -12.67 -1.60 -21.57
N GLN A 247 -12.71 -0.33 -21.96
CA GLN A 247 -13.55 0.18 -23.04
C GLN A 247 -12.73 0.89 -24.12
N ASN A 248 -13.02 0.58 -25.37
CA ASN A 248 -12.45 1.27 -26.52
C ASN A 248 -13.13 2.62 -26.73
N LEU A 249 -12.33 3.66 -26.97
CA LEU A 249 -12.80 5.03 -27.16
C LEU A 249 -12.44 5.57 -28.55
N LYS A 250 -13.31 6.44 -29.07
CA LYS A 250 -13.06 7.29 -30.24
C LYS A 250 -13.21 8.76 -29.86
N PRO A 251 -12.20 9.62 -30.09
CA PRO A 251 -12.33 11.05 -29.85
C PRO A 251 -13.28 11.68 -30.87
N LEU A 252 -14.17 12.55 -30.40
CA LEU A 252 -15.15 13.28 -31.22
C LEU A 252 -14.65 14.67 -31.63
N ASN A 253 -13.67 15.20 -30.90
CA ASN A 253 -12.98 16.44 -31.21
C ASN A 253 -11.50 16.35 -30.79
N ARG A 254 -10.71 17.36 -31.17
CA ARG A 254 -9.31 17.50 -30.74
C ARG A 254 -9.23 18.45 -29.55
N GLY A 255 -8.22 18.28 -28.71
CA GLY A 255 -8.02 19.12 -27.53
C GLY A 255 -7.02 18.54 -26.55
N LYS A 256 -6.72 19.28 -25.49
CA LYS A 256 -5.82 18.84 -24.42
C LYS A 256 -6.61 18.13 -23.31
N ILE A 257 -5.98 17.08 -22.78
CA ILE A 257 -6.39 16.43 -21.53
C ILE A 257 -5.20 16.39 -20.57
N SER A 258 -5.48 16.45 -19.27
CA SER A 258 -4.50 16.41 -18.19
C SER A 258 -4.95 15.45 -17.09
N VAL A 259 -3.99 14.83 -16.41
CA VAL A 259 -4.26 14.12 -15.16
C VAL A 259 -4.95 15.10 -14.20
N PHE A 260 -5.91 14.57 -13.44
CA PHE A 260 -6.85 15.29 -12.59
C PHE A 260 -8.02 15.98 -13.31
N ASP A 261 -8.09 15.92 -14.64
CA ASP A 261 -9.31 16.36 -15.34
C ASP A 261 -10.50 15.53 -14.91
N LYS A 262 -11.63 16.22 -14.73
CA LYS A 262 -12.89 15.59 -14.38
C LYS A 262 -13.42 14.78 -15.57
N VAL A 263 -13.96 13.60 -15.26
CA VAL A 263 -14.66 12.73 -16.22
C VAL A 263 -16.16 12.98 -16.09
N GLU A 264 -16.73 13.62 -17.10
CA GLU A 264 -18.16 13.88 -17.21
C GLU A 264 -18.82 12.80 -18.06
N VAL A 265 -19.74 12.04 -17.48
CA VAL A 265 -20.54 11.06 -18.23
C VAL A 265 -21.71 11.80 -18.86
N LEU A 266 -21.72 11.88 -20.19
CA LEU A 266 -22.71 12.62 -20.99
C LEU A 266 -23.86 11.75 -21.47
N ASP A 267 -23.58 10.47 -21.74
CA ASP A 267 -24.58 9.47 -22.14
C ASP A 267 -24.19 8.10 -21.57
N VAL A 268 -25.19 7.29 -21.23
CA VAL A 268 -25.03 5.96 -20.65
C VAL A 268 -25.77 4.89 -21.47
N ARG A 269 -25.37 3.65 -21.28
CA ARG A 269 -25.99 2.44 -21.84
C ARG A 269 -26.11 1.36 -20.78
N GLN A 270 -26.92 0.35 -21.07
CA GLN A 270 -26.90 -0.87 -20.28
C GLN A 270 -25.56 -1.60 -20.49
N PRO A 271 -24.80 -1.87 -19.43
CA PRO A 271 -23.56 -2.63 -19.55
C PRO A 271 -23.87 -4.09 -19.90
N GLU A 272 -22.94 -4.74 -20.60
CA GLU A 272 -22.99 -6.19 -20.80
C GLU A 272 -22.96 -6.92 -19.45
N GLN A 273 -23.76 -7.99 -19.36
CA GLN A 273 -23.78 -8.83 -18.17
C GLN A 273 -22.92 -10.06 -18.40
N TYR A 274 -22.12 -10.38 -17.39
CA TYR A 274 -21.23 -11.53 -17.40
C TYR A 274 -21.58 -12.45 -16.25
N VAL A 275 -21.58 -13.76 -16.51
CA VAL A 275 -21.77 -14.75 -15.45
C VAL A 275 -20.53 -14.76 -14.56
N ASN A 276 -20.72 -14.52 -13.27
CA ASN A 276 -19.62 -14.40 -12.32
C ASN A 276 -19.34 -15.75 -11.62
N HIS A 277 -18.29 -16.45 -12.06
CA HIS A 277 -17.77 -17.66 -11.41
C HIS A 277 -16.44 -17.45 -10.66
N ALA A 278 -16.01 -16.20 -10.48
CA ALA A 278 -14.84 -15.87 -9.67
C ALA A 278 -15.28 -15.06 -8.43
N PRO A 279 -15.62 -15.72 -7.31
CA PRO A 279 -15.94 -14.97 -6.09
C PRO A 279 -14.75 -14.11 -5.70
N LYS A 280 -15.04 -12.88 -5.25
CA LYS A 280 -14.01 -12.04 -4.63
C LYS A 280 -13.48 -12.77 -3.40
N HIS A 281 -12.18 -12.74 -3.18
CA HIS A 281 -11.63 -13.13 -1.88
C HIS A 281 -12.28 -12.21 -0.84
N LEU A 282 -13.09 -12.77 0.07
CA LEU A 282 -13.91 -12.06 1.05
C LEU A 282 -13.10 -11.28 2.12
N SER A 283 -11.84 -10.95 1.84
CA SER A 283 -10.92 -10.30 2.76
C SER A 283 -9.84 -9.40 2.10
N ALA A 284 -9.90 -9.08 0.80
CA ALA A 284 -8.74 -8.47 0.13
C ALA A 284 -8.97 -6.99 -0.28
N ALA A 285 -8.20 -6.09 0.33
CA ALA A 285 -7.75 -4.86 -0.32
C ALA A 285 -6.92 -5.22 -1.59
N PRO A 286 -6.47 -4.28 -2.45
CA PRO A 286 -5.77 -4.60 -3.70
C PRO A 286 -4.52 -5.49 -3.48
N LEU A 287 -4.34 -6.54 -4.31
CA LEU A 287 -3.28 -7.55 -4.22
C LEU A 287 -1.86 -7.11 -4.64
N HIS A 288 -1.66 -5.87 -5.12
CA HIS A 288 -0.30 -5.39 -5.35
C HIS A 288 0.31 -4.82 -4.08
N ASN A 289 1.15 -5.64 -3.44
CA ASN A 289 1.91 -5.35 -2.22
C ASN A 289 1.17 -5.58 -0.89
N GLN A 290 0.34 -6.61 -0.79
CA GLN A 290 0.01 -7.13 0.52
C GLN A 290 1.12 -8.06 0.98
N TRP A 291 1.76 -7.68 2.07
CA TRP A 291 2.59 -8.56 2.86
C TRP A 291 1.67 -9.63 3.48
N PRO A 292 1.72 -10.89 3.03
CA PRO A 292 0.77 -11.91 3.47
C PRO A 292 0.88 -12.18 4.96
N ALA A 293 -0.27 -12.43 5.61
CA ALA A 293 -0.33 -12.74 7.03
C ALA A 293 0.58 -13.94 7.37
N GLY A 294 1.52 -13.74 8.29
CA GLY A 294 2.46 -14.78 8.73
C GLY A 294 3.72 -14.93 7.88
N GLU A 295 3.85 -14.27 6.72
CA GLU A 295 5.08 -14.29 5.93
C GLU A 295 6.14 -13.42 6.60
N LEU A 296 7.34 -13.98 6.81
CA LEU A 296 8.49 -13.19 7.24
C LEU A 296 9.12 -12.49 6.03
N LYS A 297 9.38 -11.18 6.14
CA LYS A 297 10.22 -10.46 5.19
C LYS A 297 11.47 -9.93 5.83
N THR A 298 12.53 -9.91 5.03
CA THR A 298 13.79 -9.27 5.39
C THR A 298 13.67 -7.77 5.21
N LEU A 299 13.97 -7.02 6.26
CA LEU A 299 14.03 -5.57 6.24
C LEU A 299 15.48 -5.12 6.36
N LEU A 300 15.95 -4.31 5.41
CA LEU A 300 17.24 -3.61 5.47
C LEU A 300 17.07 -2.32 6.23
N CYS A 301 17.86 -2.12 7.28
CA CYS A 301 17.98 -0.82 7.93
C CYS A 301 18.75 0.14 7.02
N VAL A 302 18.11 1.21 6.56
CA VAL A 302 18.71 2.21 5.66
C VAL A 302 19.20 3.45 6.41
N ALA A 303 18.67 3.72 7.61
CA ALA A 303 19.08 4.84 8.44
C ALA A 303 18.77 4.59 9.92
N VAL A 304 19.61 5.18 10.79
CA VAL A 304 19.40 5.24 12.24
C VAL A 304 19.57 6.70 12.67
N GLU A 305 18.56 7.24 13.34
CA GLU A 305 18.49 8.63 13.81
C GLU A 305 18.40 8.66 15.33
N GLN A 306 19.17 9.53 15.98
CA GLN A 306 19.09 9.75 17.42
C GLN A 306 18.03 10.83 17.70
N GLU A 307 16.94 10.47 18.37
CA GLU A 307 15.81 11.39 18.64
C GLU A 307 15.95 12.10 19.99
N SER A 308 16.42 11.39 21.01
CA SER A 308 16.69 11.90 22.36
C SER A 308 17.92 11.22 22.94
N HIS A 309 18.25 11.47 24.21
CA HIS A 309 19.34 10.75 24.89
C HIS A 309 19.13 9.22 25.01
N ASP A 310 17.89 8.74 24.94
CA ASP A 310 17.53 7.32 25.14
C ASP A 310 16.56 6.75 24.09
N VAL A 311 16.29 7.49 23.00
CA VAL A 311 15.41 7.05 21.91
C VAL A 311 16.11 7.18 20.56
N LYS A 312 16.00 6.13 19.73
CA LYS A 312 16.47 6.09 18.34
C LYS A 312 15.34 5.72 17.38
N THR A 313 15.33 6.30 16.19
CA THR A 313 14.47 5.90 15.08
C THR A 313 15.27 5.07 14.07
N PHE A 314 14.76 3.91 13.70
CA PHE A 314 15.34 3.03 12.70
C PHE A 314 14.43 3.00 11.47
N ARG A 315 14.99 3.27 10.29
CA ARG A 315 14.25 3.27 9.01
C ARG A 315 14.60 2.04 8.20
N PHE A 316 13.60 1.45 7.57
CA PHE A 316 13.71 0.18 6.88
C PHE A 316 13.12 0.21 5.48
N MET A 317 13.78 -0.52 4.58
CA MET A 317 13.28 -0.90 3.26
C MET A 317 13.14 -2.42 3.22
N ALA A 318 12.14 -2.94 2.51
CA ALA A 318 12.00 -4.38 2.33
C ALA A 318 13.02 -4.95 1.32
N LYS A 319 13.44 -6.20 1.51
CA LYS A 319 14.23 -7.00 0.57
C LYS A 319 13.53 -8.34 0.27
N PRO A 320 13.11 -8.60 -0.99
CA PRO A 320 13.13 -7.70 -2.15
C PRO A 320 12.26 -6.45 -1.93
N GLU A 321 12.45 -5.42 -2.76
CA GLU A 321 11.71 -4.16 -2.65
C GLU A 321 10.19 -4.40 -2.61
N HIS A 322 9.53 -3.76 -1.65
CA HIS A 322 8.11 -3.91 -1.41
C HIS A 322 7.56 -2.62 -0.79
N ARG A 323 6.40 -2.18 -1.29
CA ARG A 323 5.72 -1.00 -0.76
C ARG A 323 4.82 -1.41 0.40
N PHE A 324 5.06 -0.87 1.58
CA PHE A 324 4.30 -1.18 2.79
C PHE A 324 2.90 -0.58 2.72
N HIS A 325 1.89 -1.43 2.94
CA HIS A 325 0.49 -1.02 3.07
C HIS A 325 0.03 -1.27 4.49
N TYR A 326 -0.36 -0.20 5.19
CA TYR A 326 -0.82 -0.24 6.56
C TYR A 326 -1.67 1.01 6.86
N GLN A 327 -2.37 1.01 7.98
CA GLN A 327 -3.11 2.16 8.48
C GLN A 327 -2.29 2.89 9.55
N ALA A 328 -2.26 4.22 9.52
CA ALA A 328 -1.48 4.99 10.48
C ALA A 328 -1.90 4.69 11.93
N GLY A 329 -0.92 4.29 12.74
CA GLY A 329 -1.09 3.78 14.11
C GLY A 329 -0.84 2.27 14.25
N GLN A 330 -0.82 1.50 13.16
CA GLN A 330 -0.48 0.08 13.20
C GLN A 330 0.99 -0.18 13.61
N TYR A 331 1.22 -1.39 14.12
CA TYR A 331 2.53 -1.88 14.55
C TYR A 331 3.12 -2.89 13.58
N ILE A 332 4.41 -3.16 13.74
CA ILE A 332 5.12 -4.25 13.09
C ILE A 332 5.81 -5.14 14.13
N SER A 333 5.79 -6.45 13.91
CA SER A 333 6.54 -7.41 14.74
C SER A 333 7.84 -7.78 14.06
N ILE A 334 8.96 -7.52 14.75
CA ILE A 334 10.31 -7.84 14.31
C ILE A 334 10.86 -9.05 15.06
N SER A 335 11.78 -9.79 14.43
CA SER A 335 12.55 -10.88 15.03
C SER A 335 14.04 -10.57 14.87
N LEU A 336 14.72 -10.47 16.00
CA LEU A 336 16.16 -10.20 16.10
C LEU A 336 16.88 -11.48 16.51
N GLU A 337 18.07 -11.75 15.97
CA GLU A 337 18.95 -12.78 16.53
C GLU A 337 19.94 -12.15 17.51
N ILE A 338 19.80 -12.48 18.80
CA ILE A 338 20.62 -11.93 19.87
C ILE A 338 21.22 -13.09 20.66
N ASP A 339 22.56 -13.20 20.62
CA ASP A 339 23.33 -14.29 21.24
C ASP A 339 22.89 -15.68 20.75
N GLY A 340 22.61 -15.80 19.45
CA GLY A 340 22.15 -17.06 18.82
C GLY A 340 20.70 -17.46 19.13
N HIS A 341 19.92 -16.58 19.78
CA HIS A 341 18.52 -16.85 20.12
C HIS A 341 17.59 -15.82 19.45
N PRO A 342 16.45 -16.25 18.88
CA PRO A 342 15.47 -15.33 18.30
C PRO A 342 14.72 -14.57 19.39
N VAL A 343 14.76 -13.24 19.31
CA VAL A 343 14.05 -12.30 20.19
C VAL A 343 13.04 -11.51 19.36
N LYS A 344 11.74 -11.83 19.54
CA LYS A 344 10.65 -11.15 18.85
C LYS A 344 10.15 -9.95 19.65
N ARG A 345 9.90 -8.82 18.99
CA ARG A 345 9.30 -7.60 19.60
C ARG A 345 8.36 -6.90 18.64
N THR A 346 7.40 -6.19 19.19
CA THR A 346 6.45 -5.39 18.43
C THR A 346 6.69 -3.91 18.67
N TYR A 347 6.70 -3.13 17.60
CA TYR A 347 6.86 -1.68 17.65
C TYR A 347 5.83 -1.01 16.74
N THR A 348 5.20 0.06 17.23
CA THR A 348 4.34 0.89 16.38
C THR A 348 5.16 1.53 15.26
N LEU A 349 4.58 1.54 14.06
CA LEU A 349 5.18 2.22 12.93
C LEU A 349 5.06 3.73 13.15
N SER A 350 6.19 4.41 13.35
CA SER A 350 6.20 5.86 13.50
C SER A 350 6.09 6.57 12.15
N SER A 351 6.47 5.91 11.05
CA SER A 351 6.34 6.41 9.67
C SER A 351 4.88 6.55 9.21
N THR A 352 4.67 7.31 8.14
CA THR A 352 3.33 7.45 7.51
C THR A 352 3.10 6.45 6.37
N PRO A 353 1.89 5.87 6.26
CA PRO A 353 1.55 4.98 5.14
C PRO A 353 1.43 5.70 3.79
N SER A 354 1.34 7.05 3.76
CA SER A 354 1.36 7.83 2.51
C SER A 354 2.70 7.80 1.76
N ARG A 355 3.78 7.38 2.44
CA ARG A 355 5.13 7.23 1.89
C ARG A 355 5.56 5.75 2.02
N PRO A 356 5.05 4.86 1.16
CA PRO A 356 5.04 3.42 1.44
C PRO A 356 6.37 2.71 1.13
N ASP A 357 7.39 3.42 0.66
CA ASP A 357 8.66 2.77 0.26
C ASP A 357 9.57 2.48 1.47
N LEU A 358 9.35 3.17 2.59
CA LEU A 358 10.08 3.00 3.84
C LEU A 358 9.14 2.92 5.03
N ILE A 359 9.51 2.13 6.03
CA ILE A 359 8.87 2.15 7.35
C ILE A 359 9.87 2.53 8.44
N SER A 360 9.37 3.10 9.54
CA SER A 360 10.19 3.47 10.68
C SER A 360 9.62 2.92 11.98
N ILE A 361 10.50 2.45 12.86
CA ILE A 361 10.19 2.20 14.27
C ILE A 361 11.05 3.09 15.16
N THR A 362 10.44 3.65 16.20
CA THR A 362 11.14 4.55 17.14
C THR A 362 11.20 3.85 18.50
N VAL A 363 12.42 3.54 18.94
CA VAL A 363 12.68 2.59 20.02
C VAL A 363 13.32 3.31 21.19
N LYS A 364 12.62 3.30 22.32
CA LYS A 364 13.17 3.75 23.60
C LYS A 364 14.03 2.65 24.24
N ARG A 365 15.18 3.04 24.78
CA ARG A 365 16.02 2.16 25.59
C ARG A 365 15.33 1.84 26.91
N VAL A 366 15.08 0.56 27.17
CA VAL A 366 14.52 0.08 28.43
C VAL A 366 15.63 -0.52 29.29
N PRO A 367 15.76 -0.10 30.58
CA PRO A 367 16.71 -0.72 31.50
C PRO A 367 16.54 -2.25 31.54
N LYS A 368 17.65 -2.98 31.41
CA LYS A 368 17.68 -4.46 31.33
C LYS A 368 16.91 -5.08 30.14
N GLY A 369 16.34 -4.30 29.24
CA GLY A 369 15.63 -4.81 28.06
C GLY A 369 16.57 -5.39 27.01
N LYS A 370 16.43 -6.68 26.67
CA LYS A 370 17.33 -7.37 25.72
C LYS A 370 17.33 -6.72 24.32
N ALA A 371 16.16 -6.64 23.68
CA ALA A 371 16.02 -6.14 22.31
C ALA A 371 16.31 -4.63 22.18
N SER A 372 15.76 -3.80 23.08
CA SER A 372 15.96 -2.34 23.01
C SER A 372 17.42 -1.93 23.22
N ASN A 373 18.14 -2.58 24.14
CA ASN A 373 19.56 -2.28 24.35
C ASN A 373 20.40 -2.76 23.16
N TRP A 374 20.11 -3.96 22.62
CA TRP A 374 20.82 -4.47 21.44
C TRP A 374 20.61 -3.60 20.20
N LEU A 375 19.38 -3.15 19.93
CA LEU A 375 19.11 -2.20 18.84
C LEU A 375 19.90 -0.90 18.99
N HIS A 376 20.07 -0.43 20.23
CA HIS A 376 20.81 0.81 20.51
C HIS A 376 22.32 0.64 20.44
N ASP A 377 22.86 -0.48 20.91
CA ASP A 377 24.31 -0.71 21.06
C ASP A 377 24.95 -1.37 19.85
N THR A 378 24.21 -2.16 19.08
CA THR A 378 24.77 -3.05 18.04
C THR A 378 24.19 -2.80 16.66
N PHE A 379 22.89 -2.55 16.55
CA PHE A 379 22.22 -2.46 15.25
C PHE A 379 22.47 -1.12 14.55
N GLN A 380 22.83 -1.15 13.27
CA GLN A 380 23.20 0.02 12.48
C GLN A 380 22.64 -0.04 11.05
N ALA A 381 22.75 1.08 10.32
CA ALA A 381 22.40 1.13 8.91
C ALA A 381 23.26 0.12 8.11
N GLY A 382 22.62 -0.63 7.21
CA GLY A 382 23.21 -1.76 6.50
C GLY A 382 22.79 -3.12 7.06
N ASP A 383 22.42 -3.20 8.34
CA ASP A 383 21.99 -4.45 8.96
C ASP A 383 20.58 -4.85 8.49
N THR A 384 20.26 -6.13 8.68
CA THR A 384 18.94 -6.67 8.33
C THR A 384 18.28 -7.33 9.52
N LEU A 385 16.95 -7.33 9.53
CA LEU A 385 16.12 -8.08 10.47
C LEU A 385 14.95 -8.74 9.76
N GLN A 386 14.33 -9.73 10.41
CA GLN A 386 13.08 -10.31 9.92
C GLN A 386 11.90 -9.61 10.56
N ALA A 387 10.82 -9.43 9.82
CA ALA A 387 9.59 -8.87 10.34
C ALA A 387 8.37 -9.61 9.79
N LEU A 388 7.23 -9.41 10.44
CA LEU A 388 5.90 -9.82 10.00
C LEU A 388 5.15 -8.61 9.42
N PRO A 389 4.06 -8.82 8.66
CA PRO A 389 3.27 -7.71 8.14
C PRO A 389 2.78 -6.75 9.24
N PRO A 390 2.58 -5.46 8.90
CA PRO A 390 1.91 -4.53 9.78
C PRO A 390 0.56 -5.07 10.25
N ALA A 391 0.25 -4.88 11.53
CA ALA A 391 -0.96 -5.33 12.16
C ALA A 391 -1.37 -4.36 13.28
N GLY A 392 -2.51 -4.61 13.91
CA GLY A 392 -3.02 -3.80 15.01
C GLY A 392 -4.32 -3.08 14.65
N GLN A 393 -5.05 -2.73 15.70
CA GLN A 393 -6.41 -2.17 15.66
C GLN A 393 -6.44 -0.70 16.12
N PHE A 394 -5.30 -0.12 16.48
CA PHE A 394 -5.17 1.25 16.94
C PHE A 394 -4.75 2.16 15.79
N HIS A 395 -5.71 2.57 14.95
CA HIS A 395 -5.39 3.31 13.72
C HIS A 395 -6.45 4.33 13.34
N LEU A 396 -6.05 5.35 12.55
CA LEU A 396 -6.95 6.39 12.04
C LEU A 396 -8.12 5.85 11.21
N GLY A 397 -8.03 4.65 10.64
CA GLY A 397 -9.15 4.02 9.92
C GLY A 397 -10.41 3.79 10.76
N LYS A 398 -10.33 3.85 12.11
CA LYS A 398 -11.48 3.83 13.01
C LYS A 398 -12.11 5.21 13.21
N ALA A 399 -11.41 6.25 12.79
CA ALA A 399 -11.82 7.62 12.95
C ALA A 399 -12.58 8.08 11.70
N ASP A 400 -13.76 8.69 11.89
CA ASP A 400 -14.50 9.36 10.81
C ASP A 400 -13.78 10.67 10.44
N GLN A 401 -14.40 11.57 9.69
CA GLN A 401 -13.86 12.94 9.49
C GLN A 401 -14.03 13.86 10.73
N ALA A 402 -14.32 13.29 11.91
CA ALA A 402 -14.56 14.02 13.15
C ALA A 402 -13.28 14.71 13.69
N PRO A 403 -13.39 15.80 14.48
CA PRO A 403 -12.23 16.39 15.17
C PRO A 403 -11.48 15.37 16.05
N LEU A 404 -10.16 15.54 16.20
CA LEU A 404 -9.32 14.61 16.96
C LEU A 404 -8.80 15.22 18.25
N LEU A 405 -8.70 14.37 19.27
CA LEU A 405 -7.87 14.61 20.44
C LEU A 405 -6.84 13.47 20.53
N MET A 406 -5.57 13.81 20.33
CA MET A 406 -4.47 12.87 20.50
C MET A 406 -3.84 13.12 21.88
N ILE A 407 -3.61 12.07 22.65
CA ILE A 407 -2.98 12.16 23.97
C ILE A 407 -1.88 11.10 24.03
N SER A 408 -0.65 11.50 24.34
CA SER A 408 0.43 10.52 24.45
C SER A 408 1.43 10.81 25.55
N ALA A 409 2.18 9.79 25.96
CA ALA A 409 3.27 9.94 26.92
C ALA A 409 4.53 9.17 26.49
N GLY A 410 5.69 9.84 26.50
CA GLY A 410 6.97 9.26 26.10
C GLY A 410 6.94 8.66 24.68
N VAL A 411 7.40 7.42 24.52
CA VAL A 411 7.38 6.73 23.20
C VAL A 411 5.95 6.40 22.70
N GLY A 412 4.93 6.61 23.55
CA GLY A 412 3.50 6.65 23.19
C GLY A 412 3.16 7.63 22.06
N ILE A 413 4.07 8.56 21.74
CA ILE A 413 3.94 9.48 20.62
C ILE A 413 3.96 8.80 19.24
N THR A 414 4.55 7.60 19.15
CA THR A 414 4.79 6.91 17.87
C THR A 414 3.55 6.65 17.01
N PRO A 415 2.42 6.11 17.52
CA PRO A 415 1.19 6.06 16.76
C PRO A 415 0.72 7.45 16.34
N MET A 416 0.75 8.43 17.25
CA MET A 416 0.29 9.80 16.97
C MET A 416 1.08 10.46 15.84
N LEU A 417 2.39 10.24 15.77
CA LEU A 417 3.24 10.72 14.66
C LEU A 417 2.83 10.10 13.34
N SER A 418 2.59 8.78 13.31
CA SER A 418 2.10 8.12 12.09
C SER A 418 0.80 8.75 11.60
N MET A 419 -0.13 9.01 12.52
CA MET A 419 -1.44 9.61 12.26
C MET A 419 -1.30 11.05 11.75
N LEU A 420 -0.55 11.89 12.45
CA LEU A 420 -0.31 13.29 12.10
C LEU A 420 0.40 13.42 10.75
N ARG A 421 1.41 12.58 10.48
CA ARG A 421 2.11 12.57 9.19
C ARG A 421 1.18 12.20 8.04
N GLN A 422 0.29 11.21 8.22
CA GLN A 422 -0.70 10.84 7.19
C GLN A 422 -1.67 11.99 6.89
N ILE A 423 -2.20 12.63 7.94
CA ILE A 423 -3.12 13.77 7.82
C ILE A 423 -2.42 14.95 7.13
N SER A 424 -1.18 15.21 7.53
CA SER A 424 -0.36 16.31 7.00
C SER A 424 -0.07 16.12 5.51
N ASP A 425 0.44 14.94 5.11
CA ASP A 425 0.73 14.62 3.71
C ASP A 425 -0.51 14.76 2.80
N GLY A 426 -1.68 14.35 3.30
CA GLY A 426 -2.95 14.42 2.57
C GLY A 426 -3.60 15.80 2.51
N HIS A 427 -3.04 16.81 3.18
CA HIS A 427 -3.63 18.15 3.32
C HIS A 427 -5.09 18.13 3.80
N GLN A 428 -5.44 17.19 4.68
CA GLN A 428 -6.78 17.09 5.22
C GLN A 428 -7.00 18.19 6.25
N ALA A 429 -7.92 19.12 5.99
CA ALA A 429 -8.29 20.16 6.94
C ALA A 429 -9.10 19.54 8.09
N ARG A 430 -8.40 19.02 9.10
CA ARG A 430 -8.97 18.36 10.27
C ARG A 430 -8.55 19.10 11.54
N ASP A 431 -9.51 19.42 12.40
CA ASP A 431 -9.26 20.00 13.72
C ASP A 431 -8.61 18.95 14.63
N ILE A 432 -7.41 19.25 15.14
CA ILE A 432 -6.63 18.36 16.01
C ILE A 432 -6.15 19.12 17.23
N VAL A 433 -6.41 18.55 18.41
CA VAL A 433 -5.73 18.92 19.66
C VAL A 433 -4.79 17.78 20.04
N PHE A 434 -3.51 18.08 20.23
CA PHE A 434 -2.50 17.08 20.58
C PHE A 434 -1.82 17.41 21.92
N LEU A 435 -2.05 16.56 22.94
CA LEU A 435 -1.45 16.70 24.26
C LEU A 435 -0.36 15.63 24.43
N HIS A 436 0.88 16.05 24.67
CA HIS A 436 2.01 15.13 24.84
C HIS A 436 2.70 15.31 26.19
N SER A 437 2.89 14.22 26.93
CA SER A 437 3.56 14.22 28.23
C SER A 437 4.96 13.60 28.16
N ALA A 438 5.93 14.28 28.78
CA ALA A 438 7.29 13.80 28.96
C ALA A 438 7.81 14.14 30.37
N LYS A 439 9.02 13.70 30.70
CA LYS A 439 9.64 14.02 32.00
C LYS A 439 10.22 15.43 31.97
N GLN A 440 11.12 15.69 31.03
CA GLN A 440 11.84 16.95 30.87
C GLN A 440 11.95 17.31 29.37
N PRO A 441 12.41 18.53 29.01
CA PRO A 441 12.51 18.94 27.60
C PRO A 441 13.38 18.02 26.73
N GLN A 442 14.44 17.43 27.30
CA GLN A 442 15.33 16.49 26.61
C GLN A 442 14.69 15.13 26.27
N ASP A 443 13.51 14.85 26.84
CA ASP A 443 12.74 13.62 26.59
C ASP A 443 11.69 13.80 25.47
N LEU A 444 11.48 15.05 25.01
CA LEU A 444 10.52 15.36 23.95
C LEU A 444 11.05 14.88 22.61
N LEU A 445 10.21 14.13 21.88
CA LEU A 445 10.55 13.52 20.60
C LEU A 445 9.95 14.34 19.44
N CYS A 446 10.68 14.42 18.33
CA CYS A 446 10.23 15.00 17.05
C CYS A 446 9.66 16.43 17.15
N GLN A 447 10.14 17.25 18.09
CA GLN A 447 9.62 18.62 18.31
C GLN A 447 9.65 19.48 17.04
N SER A 448 10.79 19.55 16.35
CA SER A 448 10.94 20.36 15.15
C SER A 448 10.01 19.94 14.01
N GLU A 449 9.66 18.66 13.94
CA GLU A 449 8.70 18.16 12.95
C GLU A 449 7.27 18.58 13.32
N LEU A 450 6.89 18.46 14.59
CA LEU A 450 5.58 18.91 15.06
C LEU A 450 5.43 20.43 14.83
N ASP A 451 6.45 21.21 15.21
CA ASP A 451 6.52 22.66 14.98
C ASP A 451 6.29 23.01 13.50
N PHE A 452 6.96 22.26 12.61
CA PHE A 452 6.79 22.43 11.17
C PHE A 452 5.37 22.07 10.70
N ILE A 453 4.78 20.97 11.18
CA ILE A 453 3.45 20.52 10.77
C ILE A 453 2.37 21.57 11.11
N ALA A 454 2.30 22.12 12.33
CA ALA A 454 1.26 23.15 12.57
C ALA A 454 1.60 24.50 11.97
N SER A 455 2.87 24.81 11.68
CA SER A 455 3.17 26.02 10.90
C SER A 455 2.49 26.01 9.52
N LEU A 456 2.24 24.81 8.96
CA LEU A 456 1.53 24.61 7.70
C LEU A 456 0.01 24.41 7.89
N GLN A 457 -0.43 24.05 9.10
CA GLN A 457 -1.81 23.63 9.39
C GLN A 457 -2.32 24.26 10.69
N PRO A 458 -2.84 25.49 10.65
CA PRO A 458 -3.26 26.25 11.84
C PRO A 458 -4.36 25.59 12.68
N GLN A 459 -5.10 24.64 12.11
CA GLN A 459 -6.11 23.84 12.80
C GLN A 459 -5.53 22.75 13.72
N ILE A 460 -4.22 22.53 13.70
CA ILE A 460 -3.53 21.61 14.60
C ILE A 460 -2.97 22.43 15.78
N GLN A 461 -3.49 22.16 16.97
CA GLN A 461 -2.99 22.71 18.22
C GLN A 461 -2.27 21.61 19.00
N TRP A 462 -1.11 21.91 19.59
CA TRP A 462 -0.46 20.99 20.53
C TRP A 462 -0.03 21.67 21.82
N GLN A 463 0.17 20.84 22.85
CA GLN A 463 0.71 21.27 24.13
C GLN A 463 1.56 20.16 24.76
N TYR A 464 2.74 20.54 25.26
CA TYR A 464 3.60 19.65 26.04
C TYR A 464 3.36 19.79 27.54
N PHE A 465 3.42 18.67 28.26
CA PHE A 465 3.30 18.55 29.72
C PHE A 465 4.53 17.85 30.30
N LEU A 466 5.30 18.56 31.13
CA LEU A 466 6.57 18.09 31.68
C LEU A 466 6.44 17.74 33.17
N THR A 467 6.56 16.45 33.48
CA THR A 467 6.29 15.92 34.82
C THR A 467 7.42 16.14 35.84
N GLN A 468 8.63 16.47 35.38
CA GLN A 468 9.83 16.66 36.22
C GLN A 468 10.50 18.02 35.97
N THR A 469 9.73 19.01 35.51
CA THR A 469 10.18 20.38 35.26
C THR A 469 9.37 21.34 36.14
N THR A 470 10.01 22.38 36.65
CA THR A 470 9.30 23.36 37.49
C THR A 470 8.31 24.19 36.65
N ALA A 471 7.25 24.70 37.27
CA ALA A 471 6.26 25.56 36.60
C ALA A 471 6.92 26.74 35.87
N LYS A 472 7.88 27.40 36.53
CA LYS A 472 8.60 28.55 35.96
C LYS A 472 9.41 28.18 34.72
N GLU A 473 10.11 27.06 34.74
CA GLU A 473 10.90 26.59 33.59
C GLU A 473 10.02 26.14 32.44
N ALA A 474 8.93 25.42 32.72
CA ALA A 474 7.99 25.00 31.71
C ALA A 474 7.34 26.22 31.02
N GLU A 475 6.89 27.21 31.79
CA GLU A 475 6.29 28.44 31.26
C GLU A 475 7.27 29.22 30.37
N LEU A 476 8.54 29.34 30.78
CA LEU A 476 9.58 29.99 29.98
C LEU A 476 9.81 29.33 28.60
N LEU A 477 9.53 28.03 28.49
CA LEU A 477 9.66 27.25 27.27
C LEU A 477 8.33 27.09 26.50
N GLY A 478 7.23 27.65 27.00
CA GLY A 478 5.90 27.48 26.42
C GLY A 478 5.25 26.12 26.70
N TYR A 479 5.69 25.41 27.73
CA TYR A 479 5.19 24.11 28.15
C TYR A 479 4.34 24.20 29.43
N GLN A 480 3.55 23.17 29.71
CA GLN A 480 2.85 23.00 30.99
C GLN A 480 3.69 22.16 31.93
N ALA A 481 3.69 22.48 33.22
CA ALA A 481 4.33 21.64 34.24
C ALA A 481 3.34 20.65 34.85
N GLY A 482 3.84 19.47 35.20
CA GLY A 482 3.07 18.41 35.83
C GLY A 482 2.48 17.40 34.85
N ARG A 483 1.58 16.57 35.37
CA ARG A 483 0.81 15.60 34.57
C ARG A 483 -0.40 16.30 33.95
N ILE A 484 -0.87 15.78 32.82
CA ILE A 484 -2.15 16.20 32.23
C ILE A 484 -3.24 15.96 33.28
N SER A 485 -3.96 17.02 33.64
CA SER A 485 -5.04 16.94 34.64
C SER A 485 -6.41 16.89 33.96
N GLN A 486 -7.43 16.43 34.69
CA GLN A 486 -8.82 16.55 34.26
C GLN A 486 -9.19 18.01 33.92
N GLY A 487 -8.64 18.99 34.65
CA GLY A 487 -8.84 20.41 34.37
C GLY A 487 -8.25 20.88 33.04
N ASP A 488 -7.20 20.23 32.55
CA ASP A 488 -6.63 20.51 31.22
C ASP A 488 -7.46 19.86 30.11
N LEU A 489 -7.92 18.63 30.35
CA LEU A 489 -8.84 17.94 29.43
C LEU A 489 -10.17 18.70 29.29
N ALA A 490 -10.67 19.30 30.36
CA ALA A 490 -11.88 20.12 30.35
C ALA A 490 -11.75 21.41 29.51
N LYS A 491 -10.53 21.86 29.21
CA LYS A 491 -10.28 23.03 28.33
C LYS A 491 -10.34 22.68 26.85
N VAL A 492 -10.35 21.39 26.50
CA VAL A 492 -10.43 20.94 25.10
C VAL A 492 -11.83 21.24 24.56
N ALA A 493 -11.91 22.12 23.56
CA ALA A 493 -13.18 22.47 22.92
C ALA A 493 -13.82 21.25 22.26
N ASP A 494 -15.15 21.15 22.35
CA ASP A 494 -15.96 20.11 21.70
C ASP A 494 -15.54 18.66 22.04
N LEU A 495 -15.01 18.45 23.27
CA LEU A 495 -14.46 17.17 23.74
C LEU A 495 -15.36 15.96 23.44
N THR A 496 -16.67 16.06 23.68
CA THR A 496 -17.65 14.96 23.50
C THR A 496 -17.97 14.63 22.04
N THR A 497 -17.44 15.41 21.09
CA THR A 497 -17.57 15.18 19.65
C THR A 497 -16.25 14.72 19.02
N ARG A 498 -15.16 14.74 19.79
CA ARG A 498 -13.83 14.35 19.33
C ARG A 498 -13.64 12.85 19.44
N GLN A 499 -12.97 12.27 18.46
CA GLN A 499 -12.40 10.94 18.60
C GLN A 499 -11.05 11.03 19.29
N VAL A 500 -10.89 10.25 20.36
CA VAL A 500 -9.77 10.37 21.29
C VAL A 500 -8.85 9.17 21.20
N PHE A 501 -7.58 9.41 20.84
CA PHE A 501 -6.54 8.40 20.76
C PHE A 501 -5.55 8.59 21.89
N VAL A 502 -5.36 7.57 22.73
CA VAL A 502 -4.48 7.64 23.90
C VAL A 502 -3.41 6.54 23.84
N CYS A 503 -2.14 6.89 23.99
CA CYS A 503 -1.06 5.89 24.05
C CYS A 503 0.06 6.31 25.01
N GLY A 504 0.44 5.42 25.93
CA GLY A 504 1.46 5.68 26.93
C GLY A 504 1.56 4.57 27.97
N PRO A 505 2.22 4.83 29.13
CA PRO A 505 2.25 3.87 30.24
C PRO A 505 0.84 3.54 30.76
N ALA A 506 0.61 2.30 31.21
CA ALA A 506 -0.71 1.82 31.63
C ALA A 506 -1.41 2.74 32.65
N ALA A 507 -0.69 3.13 33.72
CA ALA A 507 -1.24 4.03 34.74
C ALA A 507 -1.62 5.41 34.19
N PHE A 508 -0.92 5.90 33.17
CA PHE A 508 -1.26 7.16 32.50
C PHE A 508 -2.53 7.02 31.66
N MET A 509 -2.65 5.95 30.88
CA MET A 509 -3.82 5.72 30.03
C MET A 509 -5.09 5.50 30.85
N GLU A 510 -5.00 4.74 31.94
CA GLU A 510 -6.13 4.48 32.84
C GLU A 510 -6.63 5.77 33.49
N GLN A 511 -5.72 6.62 33.98
CA GLN A 511 -6.10 7.93 34.53
C GLN A 511 -6.78 8.82 33.48
N VAL A 512 -6.20 8.94 32.28
CA VAL A 512 -6.76 9.76 31.20
C VAL A 512 -8.14 9.23 30.78
N LYS A 513 -8.33 7.91 30.73
CA LYS A 513 -9.62 7.28 30.43
C LYS A 513 -10.67 7.65 31.46
N GLN A 514 -10.35 7.51 32.75
CA GLN A 514 -11.27 7.86 33.84
C GLN A 514 -11.65 9.34 33.78
N ASP A 515 -10.69 10.23 33.56
CA ASP A 515 -10.92 11.67 33.48
C ASP A 515 -11.80 12.05 32.28
N LEU A 516 -11.56 11.48 31.10
CA LEU A 516 -12.34 11.72 29.89
C LEU A 516 -13.78 11.21 30.01
N LEU A 517 -13.98 10.02 30.57
CA LEU A 517 -15.31 9.47 30.81
C LEU A 517 -16.07 10.31 31.85
N ALA A 518 -15.39 10.78 32.90
CA ALA A 518 -15.98 11.68 33.89
C ALA A 518 -16.37 13.05 33.29
N LEU A 519 -15.68 13.49 32.24
CA LEU A 519 -16.02 14.69 31.46
C LEU A 519 -17.11 14.47 30.40
N GLY A 520 -17.64 13.24 30.28
CA GLY A 520 -18.76 12.92 29.40
C GLY A 520 -18.37 12.46 28.00
N LEU A 521 -17.11 12.09 27.75
CA LEU A 521 -16.71 11.47 26.48
C LEU A 521 -17.46 10.12 26.30
N PRO A 522 -18.15 9.90 25.16
CA PRO A 522 -18.70 8.60 24.83
C PRO A 522 -17.62 7.51 24.78
N LYS A 523 -17.90 6.33 25.35
CA LYS A 523 -16.93 5.23 25.44
C LYS A 523 -16.47 4.75 24.06
N GLU A 524 -17.34 4.86 23.05
CA GLU A 524 -17.11 4.45 21.67
C GLU A 524 -16.13 5.39 20.93
N GLN A 525 -15.90 6.60 21.45
CA GLN A 525 -14.98 7.57 20.89
C GLN A 525 -13.58 7.49 21.50
N TYR A 526 -13.38 6.65 22.52
CA TYR A 526 -12.09 6.43 23.17
C TYR A 526 -11.36 5.22 22.57
N PHE A 527 -10.13 5.43 22.13
CA PHE A 527 -9.24 4.40 21.61
C PHE A 527 -7.91 4.43 22.37
N ASP A 528 -7.40 3.27 22.77
CA ASP A 528 -6.09 3.13 23.41
C ASP A 528 -5.26 1.95 22.88
N GLU A 529 -3.94 2.04 23.07
CA GLU A 529 -2.98 0.96 22.81
C GLU A 529 -1.87 0.96 23.88
N SER A 530 -1.64 -0.21 24.49
CA SER A 530 -0.66 -0.40 25.57
C SER A 530 0.62 -1.06 25.07
N PHE A 531 1.79 -0.49 25.35
CA PHE A 531 3.07 -1.14 25.07
C PHE A 531 3.45 -2.09 26.20
N GLY A 532 2.96 -3.33 26.12
CA GLY A 532 3.15 -4.35 27.14
C GLY A 532 4.62 -4.68 27.44
N LEU A 533 5.10 -4.21 28.59
CA LEU A 533 5.91 -4.99 29.52
C LEU A 533 5.19 -4.89 30.85
N PHE A 534 4.54 -5.97 31.28
CA PHE A 534 3.96 -6.02 32.61
C PHE A 534 5.10 -6.27 33.60
N GLU A 535 5.31 -5.33 34.51
CA GLU A 535 6.07 -5.63 35.72
C GLU A 535 5.19 -6.53 36.60
N CYS A 536 5.67 -7.72 36.91
CA CYS A 536 4.99 -8.63 37.82
C CYS A 536 4.97 -7.98 39.21
N GLU A 537 3.80 -7.71 39.77
CA GLU A 537 3.70 -7.33 41.18
C GLU A 537 4.34 -8.43 42.03
N GLN A 538 5.23 -8.04 42.95
CA GLN A 538 5.97 -8.96 43.81
C GLN A 538 5.03 -9.64 44.82
N SER A 539 4.29 -10.64 44.36
CA SER A 539 3.57 -11.58 45.20
C SER A 539 4.52 -12.69 45.66
N PRO A 540 4.30 -13.32 46.85
CA PRO A 540 5.10 -14.46 47.28
C PRO A 540 5.10 -15.56 46.22
N ALA A 541 6.26 -16.15 45.96
CA ALA A 541 6.39 -17.26 45.01
C ALA A 541 5.57 -18.46 45.49
N VAL A 542 4.64 -18.90 44.65
CA VAL A 542 3.82 -20.11 44.86
C VAL A 542 4.11 -21.05 43.70
N ASP A 543 4.45 -22.29 44.02
CA ASP A 543 4.62 -23.36 43.04
C ASP A 543 3.24 -23.88 42.60
N CYS A 544 3.09 -24.19 41.32
CA CYS A 544 1.89 -24.80 40.75
C CYS A 544 2.26 -25.86 39.71
N GLN A 545 1.34 -26.75 39.38
CA GLN A 545 1.49 -27.70 38.28
C GLN A 545 0.66 -27.24 37.08
N ILE A 546 1.28 -27.21 35.90
CA ILE A 546 0.63 -26.84 34.64
C ILE A 546 0.64 -28.06 33.74
N LEU A 547 -0.54 -28.64 33.50
CA LEU A 547 -0.74 -29.71 32.54
C LEU A 547 -1.07 -29.11 31.17
N PHE A 548 -0.16 -29.23 30.21
CA PHE A 548 -0.43 -28.95 28.81
C PHE A 548 -1.00 -30.21 28.15
N ASP A 549 -2.31 -30.42 28.28
CA ASP A 549 -3.03 -31.64 27.91
C ASP A 549 -2.83 -32.01 26.43
N SER A 550 -2.94 -31.03 25.53
CA SER A 550 -2.72 -31.25 24.09
C SER A 550 -1.26 -31.58 23.71
N TRP A 551 -0.32 -31.42 24.65
CA TRP A 551 1.09 -31.73 24.48
C TRP A 551 1.55 -32.87 25.40
N ASP A 552 0.63 -33.51 26.14
CA ASP A 552 0.91 -34.59 27.10
C ASP A 552 2.12 -34.29 28.02
N THR A 553 2.21 -33.02 28.47
CA THR A 553 3.39 -32.53 29.20
C THR A 553 2.95 -31.85 30.49
N MET A 554 3.45 -32.34 31.62
CA MET A 554 3.29 -31.73 32.93
C MET A 554 4.51 -30.86 33.24
N VAL A 555 4.28 -29.59 33.57
CA VAL A 555 5.32 -28.61 33.90
C VAL A 555 5.16 -28.18 35.35
N SER A 556 6.22 -28.31 36.14
CA SER A 556 6.30 -27.67 37.46
C SER A 556 6.54 -26.18 37.29
N GLY A 557 5.49 -25.39 37.50
CA GLY A 557 5.44 -23.95 37.27
C GLY A 557 5.34 -23.14 38.56
N ASN A 558 5.09 -21.84 38.39
CA ASN A 558 4.99 -20.84 39.46
C ASN A 558 4.08 -19.66 39.05
N ASN A 559 3.77 -18.80 40.02
CA ASN A 559 3.04 -17.55 39.85
C ASN A 559 3.92 -16.31 39.53
N GLN A 560 5.15 -16.51 39.07
CA GLN A 560 6.11 -15.43 38.76
C GLN A 560 6.39 -15.28 37.26
N GLN A 561 5.93 -16.23 36.45
CA GLN A 561 6.16 -16.28 35.00
C GLN A 561 4.85 -16.47 34.27
N THR A 562 4.78 -15.98 33.04
CA THR A 562 3.61 -16.22 32.18
C THR A 562 3.49 -17.69 31.82
N VAL A 563 2.27 -18.16 31.53
CA VAL A 563 2.03 -19.52 31.03
C VAL A 563 2.89 -19.82 29.80
N LEU A 564 3.05 -18.85 28.89
CA LEU A 564 3.88 -19.01 27.70
C LEU A 564 5.36 -19.24 28.04
N GLU A 565 5.95 -18.43 28.93
CA GLU A 565 7.35 -18.59 29.32
C GLU A 565 7.61 -19.95 29.96
N GLN A 566 6.67 -20.43 30.76
CA GLN A 566 6.76 -21.73 31.42
C GLN A 566 6.65 -22.88 30.41
N ALA A 567 5.78 -22.75 29.40
CA ALA A 567 5.70 -23.70 28.30
C ALA A 567 7.00 -23.73 27.47
N GLU A 568 7.57 -22.57 27.15
CA GLU A 568 8.82 -22.46 26.38
C GLU A 568 10.00 -23.07 27.14
N ASN A 569 10.09 -22.83 28.46
CA ASN A 569 11.12 -23.42 29.32
C ASN A 569 11.02 -24.95 29.37
N ALA A 570 9.82 -25.50 29.22
CA ALA A 570 9.57 -26.93 29.10
C ALA A 570 9.78 -27.48 27.67
N GLY A 571 10.18 -26.63 26.71
CA GLY A 571 10.42 -27.01 25.32
C GLY A 571 9.16 -27.11 24.46
N LEU A 572 8.02 -26.61 24.92
CA LEU A 572 6.76 -26.63 24.17
C LEU A 572 6.70 -25.51 23.13
N ALA A 573 6.26 -25.87 21.93
CA ALA A 573 6.12 -24.94 20.80
C ALA A 573 4.70 -24.37 20.73
N LEU A 574 4.36 -23.45 21.64
CA LEU A 574 3.13 -22.67 21.55
C LEU A 574 3.24 -21.57 20.48
N PRO A 575 2.19 -21.30 19.69
CA PRO A 575 2.19 -20.15 18.80
C PRO A 575 2.17 -18.84 19.62
N PHE A 576 3.04 -17.88 19.31
CA PHE A 576 3.02 -16.54 19.93
C PHE A 576 3.68 -15.49 19.03
N SER A 577 3.36 -14.21 19.28
CA SER A 577 4.00 -13.07 18.61
C SER A 577 4.30 -11.92 19.57
N CYS A 578 3.31 -11.15 20.02
CA CYS A 578 3.53 -9.87 20.72
C CYS A 578 4.06 -9.97 22.16
N ARG A 579 3.84 -11.10 22.84
CA ARG A 579 4.10 -11.30 24.28
C ARG A 579 3.49 -10.28 25.25
N GLY A 580 2.50 -9.51 24.79
CA GLY A 580 1.80 -8.49 25.59
C GLY A 580 0.28 -8.59 25.49
N GLY A 581 -0.26 -9.70 25.01
CA GLY A 581 -1.70 -9.97 25.00
C GLY A 581 -2.50 -9.23 23.92
N MET A 582 -1.84 -8.64 22.93
CA MET A 582 -2.48 -7.79 21.90
C MET A 582 -2.65 -8.42 20.51
N CYS A 583 -1.90 -9.49 20.20
CA CYS A 583 -1.94 -10.10 18.86
C CYS A 583 -2.85 -11.34 18.74
N GLY A 584 -3.26 -11.94 19.86
CA GLY A 584 -4.08 -13.17 19.85
C GLY A 584 -3.36 -14.45 19.39
N ALA A 585 -2.10 -14.40 18.95
CA ALA A 585 -1.38 -15.60 18.51
C ALA A 585 -1.19 -16.65 19.61
N CYS A 586 -1.16 -16.23 20.88
CA CYS A 586 -0.93 -17.09 22.05
C CYS A 586 -2.22 -17.63 22.69
N LYS A 587 -3.31 -17.74 21.91
CA LYS A 587 -4.59 -18.27 22.37
C LYS A 587 -4.46 -19.75 22.72
N VAL A 588 -4.88 -20.09 23.94
CA VAL A 588 -5.00 -21.46 24.46
C VAL A 588 -6.29 -21.55 25.26
N ARG A 589 -6.84 -22.75 25.42
CA ARG A 589 -8.02 -22.96 26.25
C ARG A 589 -7.59 -23.34 27.66
N LEU A 590 -8.15 -22.65 28.65
CA LEU A 590 -8.00 -22.98 30.07
C LEU A 590 -9.14 -23.93 30.47
N ASP A 591 -8.85 -25.22 30.60
CA ASP A 591 -9.85 -26.24 30.94
C ASP A 591 -10.12 -26.29 32.46
N SER A 592 -9.11 -25.99 33.29
CA SER A 592 -9.28 -25.83 34.73
C SER A 592 -8.17 -24.97 35.34
N GLY A 593 -8.47 -24.31 36.45
CA GLY A 593 -7.51 -23.48 37.22
C GLY A 593 -7.84 -21.99 37.14
N GLU A 594 -7.07 -21.19 37.86
CA GLU A 594 -7.22 -19.74 37.93
C GLU A 594 -5.93 -19.05 37.47
N VAL A 595 -6.08 -18.01 36.66
CA VAL A 595 -4.97 -17.19 36.16
C VAL A 595 -5.20 -15.73 36.48
N ASN A 596 -4.12 -15.01 36.78
CA ASN A 596 -4.12 -13.56 36.78
C ASN A 596 -3.88 -13.08 35.34
N THR A 597 -4.83 -12.34 34.78
CA THR A 597 -4.78 -11.86 33.41
C THR A 597 -4.24 -10.44 33.37
N LEU A 598 -3.09 -10.27 32.72
CA LEU A 598 -2.40 -9.00 32.52
C LEU A 598 -3.01 -8.21 31.35
N SER A 599 -3.42 -8.91 30.30
CA SER A 599 -4.11 -8.34 29.14
C SER A 599 -4.98 -9.38 28.46
N ASP A 600 -6.19 -8.97 28.10
CA ASP A 600 -7.18 -9.72 27.34
C ASP A 600 -7.54 -9.02 26.01
N SER A 601 -6.78 -8.00 25.62
CA SER A 601 -7.11 -7.08 24.52
C SER A 601 -7.30 -7.75 23.15
N ALA A 602 -6.80 -8.97 22.95
CA ALA A 602 -6.95 -9.76 21.74
C ALA A 602 -8.04 -10.86 21.81
N LEU A 603 -8.83 -10.89 22.88
CA LEU A 603 -9.94 -11.80 23.08
C LEU A 603 -11.27 -11.09 22.81
N THR A 604 -12.18 -11.78 22.11
CA THR A 604 -13.58 -11.36 22.02
C THR A 604 -14.34 -11.81 23.27
N PRO A 605 -15.47 -11.15 23.64
CA PRO A 605 -16.29 -11.59 24.78
C PRO A 605 -16.72 -13.06 24.68
N GLN A 606 -17.01 -13.53 23.46
CA GLN A 606 -17.42 -14.92 23.22
C GLN A 606 -16.27 -15.90 23.47
N GLU A 607 -15.03 -15.51 23.16
CA GLU A 607 -13.85 -16.34 23.43
C GLU A 607 -13.54 -16.40 24.94
N GLN A 608 -13.77 -15.30 25.67
CA GLN A 608 -13.62 -15.28 27.13
C GLN A 608 -14.64 -16.20 27.80
N GLU A 609 -15.89 -16.20 27.34
CA GLU A 609 -16.93 -17.13 27.84
C GLU A 609 -16.61 -18.61 27.55
N GLN A 610 -15.82 -18.88 26.50
CA GLN A 610 -15.36 -20.24 26.15
C GLN A 610 -14.11 -20.68 26.93
N GLY A 611 -13.62 -19.86 27.87
CA GLY A 611 -12.44 -20.17 28.67
C GLY A 611 -11.12 -20.00 27.91
N ILE A 612 -11.09 -19.20 26.84
CA ILE A 612 -9.87 -18.95 26.06
C ILE A 612 -9.05 -17.87 26.76
N ILE A 613 -7.77 -18.15 26.94
CA ILE A 613 -6.81 -17.23 27.56
C ILE A 613 -5.63 -16.94 26.62
N LEU A 614 -4.90 -15.89 26.92
CA LEU A 614 -3.67 -15.53 26.21
C LEU A 614 -2.48 -16.01 27.04
N ALA A 615 -1.84 -17.12 26.65
CA ALA A 615 -0.74 -17.74 27.39
C ALA A 615 0.39 -16.75 27.72
N CYS A 616 0.60 -15.77 26.84
CA CYS A 616 1.61 -14.75 26.98
C CYS A 616 1.25 -13.57 27.89
N SER A 617 0.05 -13.55 28.46
CA SER A 617 -0.45 -12.50 29.35
C SER A 617 -1.27 -13.05 30.51
N CYS A 618 -1.14 -14.35 30.80
CA CYS A 618 -1.75 -14.99 31.94
C CYS A 618 -0.67 -15.60 32.84
N ILE A 619 -0.78 -15.36 34.14
CA ILE A 619 0.10 -15.90 35.18
C ILE A 619 -0.73 -16.89 36.03
N PRO A 620 -0.27 -18.13 36.25
CA PRO A 620 -0.98 -19.09 37.11
C PRO A 620 -1.19 -18.57 38.54
N GLN A 621 -2.37 -18.82 39.10
CA GLN A 621 -2.66 -18.65 40.54
C GLN A 621 -2.85 -20.00 41.24
N THR A 622 -3.34 -21.00 40.50
CA THR A 622 -3.52 -22.38 40.95
C THR A 622 -2.97 -23.36 39.90
N ASP A 623 -3.07 -24.66 40.16
CA ASP A 623 -2.74 -25.68 39.16
C ASP A 623 -3.64 -25.54 37.93
N LEU A 624 -3.05 -25.60 36.74
CA LEU A 624 -3.73 -25.34 35.48
C LEU A 624 -3.80 -26.58 34.61
N VAL A 625 -4.89 -26.71 33.85
CA VAL A 625 -5.01 -27.63 32.72
C VAL A 625 -5.29 -26.82 31.47
N ILE A 626 -4.41 -26.96 30.47
CA ILE A 626 -4.39 -26.13 29.26
C ILE A 626 -4.41 -27.02 28.02
N SER A 627 -5.33 -26.74 27.12
CA SER A 627 -5.42 -27.40 25.81
C SER A 627 -5.27 -26.41 24.65
N GLN A 628 -4.96 -26.95 23.48
CA GLN A 628 -4.87 -26.19 22.25
C GLN A 628 -6.26 -25.68 21.84
N HIS A 629 -6.33 -24.38 21.54
CA HIS A 629 -7.53 -23.69 21.07
C HIS A 629 -7.79 -23.93 19.58
#